data_AF-A0A4S9BQD3-F1
#
_entry.id   AF-A0A4S9BQD3-F1
#
_cell.length_a   1.000
_cell.length_b   1.000
_cell.length_c   1.000
_cell.angle_alpha   90.00
_cell.angle_beta   90.00
_cell.angle_gamma   90.00
#
_symmetry.space_group_name_H-M   'P 1'
#
loop_
_entity.id
_entity.type
_entity.pdbx_description
1 polymer ?
#
loop_
_entity_poly.entity_id
_entity_poly.type
_entity_poly.pdbx_seq_one_letter_code
_entity_poly.pdbx_strand_id
1 'polypeptide(L)'
;MDSPIEIKDDFKLLTPTEQSEAMADLIAQFADQMLDNNKRVFSRVLDTIGATDTKGHKTLHLDMLATHLAMETPEILEVKSWNSDDFDLPNTIASVDDFRAQSCLGNIPGTHPWKSGSSDHVTGFLQSLESAVRKNASRELLGDAAETLELPAPFCEFFKHTGGVTYSNLDRQMFVCSFGDTISSAQEQAQPLEKMCERAPSFGFEVAAGWKVGDNDQNSWIHYLLCKGVDEPNEPWEWRIFIHNINFQDFGYYDTLGDFLVWYSGAFDWVDWDAVQSHVEDLCEKFQRVLEVTEG
;
A
#
# COMPACT_ATOMS: atom_id res chain seq x y z
N MET A 1 23.66 6.90 35.77
CA MET A 1 23.30 7.49 34.47
C MET A 1 23.07 6.31 33.58
N ASP A 2 21.82 6.06 33.23
CA ASP A 2 21.52 5.02 32.25
C ASP A 2 22.12 5.46 30.92
N SER A 3 22.67 4.49 30.17
CA SER A 3 23.24 4.76 28.85
C SER A 3 22.17 5.42 27.96
N PRO A 4 22.55 6.38 27.10
CA PRO A 4 21.60 6.97 26.16
C PRO A 4 20.98 5.87 25.31
N ILE A 5 19.67 5.96 25.11
CA ILE A 5 18.96 5.00 24.25
C ILE A 5 19.45 5.15 22.82
N GLU A 6 19.89 4.03 22.26
CA GLU A 6 20.36 3.93 20.89
C GLU A 6 19.17 3.59 19.97
N ILE A 7 18.94 4.44 18.98
CA ILE A 7 18.00 4.21 17.89
C ILE A 7 18.85 4.14 16.61
N LYS A 8 18.85 2.98 15.96
CA LYS A 8 19.67 2.76 14.78
C LYS A 8 18.95 3.25 13.53
N ASP A 9 19.70 3.98 12.69
CA ASP A 9 19.29 4.45 11.38
C ASP A 9 20.54 4.57 10.51
N ASP A 10 20.93 3.48 9.85
CA ASP A 10 22.15 3.43 9.04
C ASP A 10 22.09 4.36 7.83
N PHE A 11 20.88 4.61 7.30
CA PHE A 11 20.67 5.53 6.17
C PHE A 11 21.01 6.97 6.56
N LYS A 12 20.80 7.35 7.83
CA LYS A 12 21.20 8.65 8.37
C LYS A 12 22.72 8.89 8.38
N LEU A 13 23.53 7.83 8.28
CA LEU A 13 25.00 7.93 8.20
C LEU A 13 25.48 8.40 6.82
N LEU A 14 24.65 8.27 5.80
CA LEU A 14 24.91 8.77 4.45
C LEU A 14 24.84 10.30 4.40
N THR A 15 25.58 10.91 3.50
CA THR A 15 25.43 12.35 3.20
C THR A 15 24.07 12.61 2.53
N PRO A 16 23.53 13.84 2.58
CA PRO A 16 22.25 14.15 1.94
C PRO A 16 22.19 13.81 0.44
N THR A 17 23.31 13.94 -0.27
CA THR A 17 23.40 13.55 -1.68
C THR A 17 23.33 12.03 -1.85
N GLU A 18 24.09 11.27 -1.05
CA GLU A 18 24.06 9.80 -1.08
C GLU A 18 22.68 9.25 -0.69
N GLN A 19 22.00 9.88 0.27
CA GLN A 19 20.62 9.53 0.65
C GLN A 19 19.67 9.69 -0.54
N SER A 20 19.71 10.85 -1.20
CA SER A 20 18.83 11.13 -2.33
C SER A 20 19.11 10.21 -3.52
N GLU A 21 20.39 9.94 -3.82
CA GLU A 21 20.79 9.02 -4.89
C GLU A 21 20.35 7.57 -4.60
N ALA A 22 20.64 7.06 -3.39
CA ALA A 22 20.25 5.72 -2.98
C ALA A 22 18.72 5.53 -2.99
N MET A 23 17.97 6.54 -2.54
CA MET A 23 16.50 6.51 -2.57
C MET A 23 15.96 6.56 -4.00
N ALA A 24 16.54 7.40 -4.87
CA ALA A 24 16.14 7.48 -6.27
C ALA A 24 16.35 6.13 -6.99
N ASP A 25 17.48 5.47 -6.76
CA ASP A 25 17.77 4.14 -7.32
C ASP A 25 16.79 3.08 -6.82
N LEU A 26 16.44 3.11 -5.53
CA LEU A 26 15.46 2.21 -4.94
C LEU A 26 14.06 2.41 -5.53
N ILE A 27 13.63 3.67 -5.67
CA ILE A 27 12.33 4.02 -6.27
C ILE A 27 12.28 3.60 -7.74
N ALA A 28 13.37 3.77 -8.49
CA ALA A 28 13.44 3.34 -9.88
C ALA A 28 13.28 1.82 -10.03
N GLN A 29 14.00 1.05 -9.21
CA GLN A 29 13.89 -0.42 -9.19
C GLN A 29 12.47 -0.87 -8.80
N PHE A 30 11.91 -0.26 -7.77
CA PHE A 30 10.54 -0.53 -7.33
C PHE A 30 9.52 -0.25 -8.45
N ALA A 31 9.64 0.89 -9.13
CA ALA A 31 8.73 1.25 -10.22
C ALA A 31 8.82 0.29 -11.41
N ASP A 32 10.03 -0.14 -11.79
CA ASP A 32 10.23 -1.10 -12.87
C ASP A 32 9.64 -2.48 -12.52
N GLN A 33 9.85 -2.94 -11.29
CA GLN A 33 9.30 -4.21 -10.80
C GLN A 33 7.77 -4.16 -10.73
N MET A 34 7.19 -3.10 -10.16
CA MET A 34 5.74 -2.90 -10.11
C MET A 34 5.10 -2.91 -11.50
N LEU A 35 5.73 -2.23 -12.47
CA LEU A 35 5.23 -2.17 -13.84
C LEU A 35 5.22 -3.56 -14.47
N ASP A 36 6.31 -4.31 -14.34
CA ASP A 36 6.41 -5.67 -14.84
C ASP A 36 5.41 -6.61 -14.15
N ASN A 37 5.30 -6.51 -12.83
CA ASN A 37 4.35 -7.26 -12.02
C ASN A 37 2.89 -7.02 -12.45
N ASN A 38 2.49 -5.76 -12.58
CA ASN A 38 1.14 -5.40 -13.00
C ASN A 38 0.83 -5.87 -14.42
N LYS A 39 1.81 -5.84 -15.34
CA LYS A 39 1.66 -6.43 -16.69
C LYS A 39 1.40 -7.93 -16.62
N ARG A 40 2.15 -8.66 -15.79
CA ARG A 40 1.96 -10.11 -15.57
C ARG A 40 0.59 -10.41 -14.99
N VAL A 41 0.16 -9.67 -13.96
CA VAL A 41 -1.16 -9.84 -13.34
C VAL A 41 -2.27 -9.62 -14.36
N PHE A 42 -2.22 -8.49 -15.06
CA PHE A 42 -3.23 -8.13 -16.05
C PHE A 42 -3.31 -9.15 -17.19
N SER A 43 -2.16 -9.63 -17.68
CA SER A 43 -2.13 -10.68 -18.70
C SER A 43 -2.80 -11.96 -18.22
N ARG A 44 -2.53 -12.39 -16.98
CA ARG A 44 -3.11 -13.62 -16.42
C ARG A 44 -4.62 -13.51 -16.24
N VAL A 45 -5.11 -12.35 -15.80
CA VAL A 45 -6.56 -12.09 -15.68
C VAL A 45 -7.25 -12.15 -17.02
N LEU A 46 -6.67 -11.53 -18.05
CA LEU A 46 -7.19 -11.60 -19.42
C LEU A 46 -7.21 -13.03 -19.95
N ASP A 47 -6.16 -13.82 -19.68
CA ASP A 47 -6.12 -15.24 -20.05
C ASP A 47 -7.23 -16.03 -19.34
N THR A 48 -7.45 -15.79 -18.05
CA THR A 48 -8.53 -16.43 -17.27
C THR A 48 -9.91 -16.08 -17.83
N ILE A 49 -10.18 -14.80 -18.14
CA ILE A 49 -11.43 -14.36 -18.77
C ILE A 49 -11.59 -14.98 -20.17
N GLY A 50 -10.51 -15.00 -20.97
CA GLY A 50 -10.51 -15.55 -22.33
C GLY A 50 -10.70 -17.07 -22.39
N ALA A 51 -10.39 -17.79 -21.30
CA ALA A 51 -10.59 -19.22 -21.18
C ALA A 51 -12.05 -19.62 -20.89
N THR A 52 -12.93 -18.66 -20.57
CA THR A 52 -14.34 -18.92 -20.27
C THR A 52 -15.12 -19.35 -21.54
N ASP A 53 -16.19 -20.13 -21.37
CA ASP A 53 -17.03 -20.62 -22.49
C ASP A 53 -17.96 -19.52 -23.07
N THR A 54 -17.74 -18.26 -22.70
CA THR A 54 -18.57 -17.10 -23.09
C THR A 54 -18.07 -16.42 -24.37
N LYS A 55 -17.42 -17.19 -25.25
CA LYS A 55 -16.76 -16.69 -26.47
C LYS A 55 -17.63 -15.70 -27.24
N GLY A 56 -17.17 -14.45 -27.34
CA GLY A 56 -17.82 -13.39 -28.12
C GLY A 56 -18.64 -12.38 -27.30
N HIS A 57 -18.87 -12.61 -26.01
CA HIS A 57 -19.58 -11.67 -25.13
C HIS A 57 -18.65 -10.57 -24.60
N LYS A 58 -18.28 -9.65 -25.48
CA LYS A 58 -17.34 -8.55 -25.19
C LYS A 58 -17.71 -7.72 -23.95
N THR A 59 -19.00 -7.45 -23.75
CA THR A 59 -19.50 -6.71 -22.58
C THR A 59 -19.22 -7.46 -21.29
N LEU A 60 -19.48 -8.77 -21.24
CA LEU A 60 -19.19 -9.60 -20.07
C LEU A 60 -17.70 -9.63 -19.74
N HIS A 61 -16.84 -9.73 -20.75
CA HIS A 61 -15.39 -9.70 -20.55
C HIS A 61 -14.89 -8.35 -20.04
N LEU A 62 -15.48 -7.25 -20.54
CA LEU A 62 -15.21 -5.91 -20.02
C LEU A 62 -15.74 -5.73 -18.59
N ASP A 63 -16.89 -6.31 -18.25
CA ASP A 63 -17.47 -6.25 -16.91
C ASP A 63 -16.65 -7.09 -15.91
N MET A 64 -16.15 -8.26 -16.31
CA MET A 64 -15.23 -9.08 -15.51
C MET A 64 -13.91 -8.36 -15.26
N LEU A 65 -13.36 -7.75 -16.31
CA LEU A 65 -12.15 -6.95 -16.22
C LEU A 65 -12.39 -5.74 -15.30
N ALA A 66 -13.47 -4.99 -15.53
CA ALA A 66 -13.86 -3.86 -14.70
C ALA A 66 -14.10 -4.27 -13.25
N THR A 67 -14.70 -5.42 -12.98
CA THR A 67 -14.90 -5.93 -11.61
C THR A 67 -13.58 -6.32 -10.94
N HIS A 68 -12.61 -6.82 -11.71
CA HIS A 68 -11.27 -7.09 -11.20
C HIS A 68 -10.49 -5.79 -10.90
N LEU A 69 -10.70 -4.75 -11.70
CA LEU A 69 -9.99 -3.46 -11.58
C LEU A 69 -10.68 -2.45 -10.65
N ALA A 70 -12.00 -2.55 -10.50
CA ALA A 70 -12.78 -1.74 -9.58
C ALA A 70 -12.53 -2.27 -8.16
N MET A 71 -11.75 -1.49 -7.42
CA MET A 71 -11.13 -1.79 -6.13
C MET A 71 -12.08 -2.12 -4.95
N GLU A 72 -13.37 -2.44 -5.11
CA GLU A 72 -14.30 -2.46 -3.97
C GLU A 72 -15.26 -3.68 -3.97
N THR A 73 -15.41 -4.30 -2.81
CA THR A 73 -16.30 -5.45 -2.54
C THR A 73 -17.78 -5.05 -2.57
N PRO A 74 -18.70 -6.01 -2.78
CA PRO A 74 -20.14 -5.74 -2.84
C PRO A 74 -20.73 -5.03 -1.62
N GLU A 75 -20.16 -5.21 -0.42
CA GLU A 75 -20.63 -4.56 0.80
C GLU A 75 -20.34 -3.05 0.85
N ILE A 76 -19.40 -2.54 0.05
CA ILE A 76 -19.09 -1.10 -0.06
C ILE A 76 -20.01 -0.42 -1.10
N LEU A 77 -20.54 -1.18 -2.08
CA LEU A 77 -21.48 -0.71 -3.09
C LEU A 77 -22.78 -0.14 -2.51
N GLU A 78 -23.19 -0.57 -1.31
CA GLU A 78 -24.40 -0.08 -0.66
C GLU A 78 -24.23 1.25 0.07
N VAL A 79 -23.00 1.65 0.41
CA VAL A 79 -22.73 2.86 1.24
C VAL A 79 -22.19 4.02 0.42
N LYS A 80 -21.39 3.76 -0.63
CA LYS A 80 -21.06 4.78 -1.63
C LYS A 80 -22.10 4.70 -2.74
N SER A 81 -23.20 5.44 -2.60
CA SER A 81 -24.09 5.71 -3.73
C SER A 81 -23.23 6.25 -4.88
N TRP A 82 -23.14 5.46 -5.95
CA TRP A 82 -22.41 5.77 -7.16
C TRP A 82 -23.01 7.06 -7.74
N ASN A 83 -22.40 8.20 -7.42
CA ASN A 83 -22.70 9.44 -8.11
C ASN A 83 -22.09 9.28 -9.50
N SER A 84 -22.94 8.95 -10.47
CA SER A 84 -22.61 8.80 -11.89
C SER A 84 -21.90 10.01 -12.52
N ASP A 85 -21.83 11.11 -11.77
CA ASP A 85 -21.38 12.41 -12.23
C ASP A 85 -19.93 12.73 -11.79
N ASP A 86 -19.35 11.96 -10.87
CA ASP A 86 -17.99 12.21 -10.33
C ASP A 86 -16.89 11.31 -10.95
N PHE A 87 -17.26 10.39 -11.83
CA PHE A 87 -16.31 9.74 -12.73
C PHE A 87 -16.59 10.22 -14.16
N ASP A 88 -15.64 10.98 -14.71
CA ASP A 88 -15.31 10.88 -16.14
C ASP A 88 -14.74 9.47 -16.44
N LEU A 89 -15.48 8.41 -16.09
CA LEU A 89 -15.34 7.11 -16.71
C LEU A 89 -15.81 7.34 -18.14
N PRO A 90 -14.92 7.31 -19.14
CA PRO A 90 -15.34 7.64 -20.48
C PRO A 90 -16.35 6.59 -20.89
N ASN A 91 -17.54 7.04 -21.28
CA ASN A 91 -18.54 6.28 -22.02
C ASN A 91 -18.02 5.78 -23.40
N THR A 92 -16.69 5.58 -23.55
CA THR A 92 -15.98 5.26 -24.78
C THR A 92 -15.04 4.07 -24.67
N ILE A 93 -15.00 3.34 -23.53
CA ILE A 93 -14.20 2.10 -23.45
C ILE A 93 -14.93 1.01 -24.25
N ALA A 94 -14.49 0.80 -25.49
CA ALA A 94 -15.12 -0.15 -26.40
C ALA A 94 -14.24 -1.39 -26.61
N SER A 95 -13.00 -1.44 -26.13
CA SER A 95 -12.04 -2.53 -26.37
C SER A 95 -10.93 -2.63 -25.30
N VAL A 96 -10.25 -3.78 -25.25
CA VAL A 96 -9.11 -4.05 -24.34
C VAL A 96 -7.93 -3.10 -24.59
N ASP A 97 -7.77 -2.58 -25.81
CA ASP A 97 -6.71 -1.61 -26.13
C ASP A 97 -7.00 -0.20 -25.56
N ASP A 98 -8.28 0.15 -25.36
CA ASP A 98 -8.66 1.40 -24.68
C ASP A 98 -8.25 1.36 -23.19
N PHE A 99 -8.19 0.16 -22.62
CA PHE A 99 -7.75 -0.07 -21.25
C PHE A 99 -6.22 0.11 -21.09
N ARG A 100 -5.43 -0.31 -22.09
CA ARG A 100 -3.97 -0.08 -22.13
C ARG A 100 -3.59 1.40 -22.13
N ALA A 101 -4.48 2.28 -22.61
CA ALA A 101 -4.25 3.72 -22.65
C ALA A 101 -4.60 4.43 -21.33
N GLN A 102 -5.49 3.85 -20.52
CA GLN A 102 -5.93 4.41 -19.24
C GLN A 102 -5.22 3.83 -18.03
N SER A 103 -4.45 2.76 -18.22
CA SER A 103 -3.49 2.42 -17.20
C SER A 103 -2.52 3.60 -17.07
N CYS A 104 -2.62 4.34 -15.98
CA CYS A 104 -1.54 5.14 -15.41
C CYS A 104 -0.31 4.25 -15.04
N LEU A 105 -0.23 3.05 -15.61
CA LEU A 105 0.83 2.07 -15.56
C LEU A 105 1.78 2.36 -16.73
N GLY A 106 2.64 3.34 -16.50
CA GLY A 106 3.83 3.53 -17.32
C GLY A 106 3.64 4.46 -18.52
N ASN A 107 3.80 5.75 -18.27
CA ASN A 107 4.50 6.66 -19.17
C ASN A 107 5.29 7.67 -18.30
N ILE A 108 6.52 7.29 -17.94
CA ILE A 108 7.79 8.07 -17.89
C ILE A 108 7.65 9.61 -18.08
N PRO A 109 8.49 10.51 -17.49
CA PRO A 109 9.36 10.52 -16.31
C PRO A 109 8.91 11.60 -15.28
N GLY A 110 9.24 11.39 -14.00
CA GLY A 110 8.69 12.19 -12.90
C GLY A 110 7.43 11.52 -12.36
N THR A 111 7.60 10.80 -11.26
CA THR A 111 6.61 10.71 -10.18
C THR A 111 5.67 11.90 -10.27
N HIS A 112 4.37 11.68 -10.52
CA HIS A 112 3.40 12.75 -10.72
C HIS A 112 3.74 13.95 -9.83
N PRO A 113 4.30 15.05 -10.36
CA PRO A 113 4.55 16.20 -9.53
C PRO A 113 3.14 16.68 -9.22
N TRP A 114 2.73 16.45 -7.98
CA TRP A 114 1.64 17.20 -7.38
C TRP A 114 1.81 18.64 -7.85
N LYS A 115 0.77 19.15 -8.54
CA LYS A 115 0.78 20.47 -9.18
C LYS A 115 1.43 21.47 -8.22
N SER A 116 2.62 21.94 -8.60
CA SER A 116 3.34 23.11 -8.07
C SER A 116 2.79 23.66 -6.74
N GLY A 117 3.39 23.21 -5.63
CA GLY A 117 3.04 23.55 -4.24
C GLY A 117 3.54 22.53 -3.19
N SER A 118 4.21 21.45 -3.62
CA SER A 118 4.41 20.21 -2.87
C SER A 118 5.49 20.23 -1.78
N SER A 119 6.54 21.04 -1.90
CA SER A 119 7.67 21.09 -0.93
C SER A 119 7.21 21.45 0.48
N ASP A 120 6.45 22.54 0.60
CA ASP A 120 6.02 23.08 1.89
C ASP A 120 4.96 22.19 2.53
N HIS A 121 4.13 21.54 1.71
CA HIS A 121 3.14 20.58 2.17
C HIS A 121 3.79 19.29 2.69
N VAL A 122 4.70 18.68 1.93
CA VAL A 122 5.47 17.49 2.35
C VAL A 122 6.23 17.78 3.64
N THR A 123 6.92 18.92 3.69
CA THR A 123 7.66 19.34 4.88
C THR A 123 6.72 19.52 6.08
N GLY A 124 5.58 20.20 5.89
CA GLY A 124 4.59 20.41 6.95
C GLY A 124 3.95 19.11 7.43
N PHE A 125 3.70 18.16 6.54
CA PHE A 125 3.19 16.84 6.90
C PHE A 125 4.22 16.04 7.71
N LEU A 126 5.45 15.91 7.23
CA LEU A 126 6.52 15.18 7.94
C LEU A 126 6.77 15.78 9.34
N GLN A 127 6.77 17.12 9.46
CA GLN A 127 6.88 17.80 10.77
C GLN A 127 5.69 17.50 11.68
N SER A 128 4.48 17.47 11.13
CA SER A 128 3.25 17.17 11.88
C SER A 128 3.24 15.72 12.35
N LEU A 129 3.68 14.79 11.48
CA LEU A 129 3.80 13.37 11.78
C LEU A 129 4.85 13.11 12.84
N GLU A 130 6.05 13.66 12.70
CA GLU A 130 7.11 13.56 13.70
C GLU A 130 6.64 14.07 15.07
N SER A 131 5.94 15.22 15.10
CA SER A 131 5.37 15.77 16.33
C SER A 131 4.32 14.86 16.95
N ALA A 132 3.47 14.22 16.13
CA ALA A 132 2.45 13.29 16.59
C ALA A 132 3.07 11.98 17.13
N VAL A 133 4.08 11.46 16.45
CA VAL A 133 4.85 10.29 16.88
C VAL A 133 5.54 10.55 18.22
N ARG A 134 6.26 11.67 18.39
CA ARG A 134 6.87 12.08 19.68
C ARG A 134 5.84 12.17 20.81
N LYS A 135 4.68 12.78 20.51
CA LYS A 135 3.61 12.93 21.51
C LYS A 135 3.14 11.58 22.06
N ASN A 136 2.98 10.60 21.18
CA ASN A 136 2.43 9.28 21.50
C ASN A 136 3.50 8.20 21.77
N ALA A 137 4.79 8.54 21.67
CA ALA A 137 5.89 7.64 22.01
C ALA A 137 5.88 7.27 23.51
N SER A 138 6.28 6.04 23.80
CA SER A 138 6.37 5.51 25.16
C SER A 138 7.56 6.13 25.90
N ARG A 139 7.24 7.00 26.87
CA ARG A 139 8.23 7.59 27.78
C ARG A 139 8.76 6.58 28.80
N GLU A 140 8.01 5.52 29.07
CA GLU A 140 8.45 4.43 29.92
C GLU A 140 9.60 3.65 29.26
N LEU A 141 9.49 3.41 27.96
CA LEU A 141 10.49 2.64 27.21
C LEU A 141 11.64 3.51 26.69
N LEU A 142 11.35 4.75 26.29
CA LEU A 142 12.34 5.63 25.64
C LEU A 142 12.90 6.73 26.54
N GLY A 143 12.33 6.98 27.73
CA GLY A 143 12.73 8.09 28.58
C GLY A 143 12.75 9.43 27.82
N ASP A 144 13.86 10.16 27.93
CA ASP A 144 14.07 11.45 27.27
C ASP A 144 14.16 11.33 25.73
N ALA A 145 14.52 10.16 25.19
CA ALA A 145 14.62 9.96 23.75
C ALA A 145 13.26 10.07 23.04
N ALA A 146 12.15 9.89 23.76
CA ALA A 146 10.79 10.11 23.23
C ALA A 146 10.59 11.56 22.75
N GLU A 147 11.22 12.54 23.40
CA GLU A 147 11.03 13.97 23.11
C GLU A 147 11.89 14.43 21.91
N THR A 148 12.97 13.71 21.60
CA THR A 148 13.87 13.99 20.48
C THR A 148 13.73 12.98 19.33
N LEU A 149 12.72 12.10 19.39
CA LEU A 149 12.53 11.04 18.41
C LEU A 149 12.37 11.62 17.00
N GLU A 150 13.10 11.09 16.02
CA GLU A 150 12.98 11.50 14.62
C GLU A 150 12.32 10.38 13.81
N LEU A 151 11.64 10.75 12.73
CA LEU A 151 11.17 9.78 11.74
C LEU A 151 12.38 9.14 11.03
N PRO A 152 12.28 7.87 10.60
CA PRO A 152 13.36 7.19 9.91
C PRO A 152 13.76 7.95 8.65
N ALA A 153 15.06 8.24 8.50
CA ALA A 153 15.63 8.93 7.36
C ALA A 153 15.21 8.33 6.00
N PRO A 154 15.16 6.99 5.80
CA PRO A 154 14.73 6.44 4.51
C PRO A 154 13.25 6.73 4.21
N PHE A 155 12.37 6.75 5.21
CA PHE A 155 10.96 7.13 5.00
C PHE A 155 10.83 8.60 4.62
N CYS A 156 11.53 9.49 5.33
CA CYS A 156 11.53 10.91 5.02
C CYS A 156 12.00 11.19 3.59
N GLU A 157 13.08 10.53 3.16
CA GLU A 157 13.60 10.71 1.81
C GLU A 157 12.65 10.10 0.75
N PHE A 158 12.15 8.89 0.99
CA PHE A 158 11.13 8.28 0.14
C PHE A 158 9.91 9.20 -0.06
N PHE A 159 9.39 9.77 1.03
CA PHE A 159 8.22 10.62 1.00
C PHE A 159 8.48 11.94 0.26
N LYS A 160 9.69 12.51 0.35
CA LYS A 160 10.09 13.69 -0.46
C LYS A 160 10.13 13.38 -1.95
N HIS A 161 10.63 12.21 -2.33
CA HIS A 161 10.75 11.81 -3.73
C HIS A 161 9.38 11.48 -4.37
N THR A 162 8.46 10.94 -3.57
CA THR A 162 7.19 10.40 -4.08
C THR A 162 6.00 11.32 -3.81
N GLY A 163 6.03 12.14 -2.76
CA GLY A 163 4.87 12.90 -2.29
C GLY A 163 3.78 12.01 -1.67
N GLY A 164 4.15 10.78 -1.29
CA GLY A 164 3.20 9.73 -0.95
C GLY A 164 2.82 8.90 -2.16
N VAL A 165 2.56 7.61 -1.92
CA VAL A 165 2.38 6.63 -2.98
C VAL A 165 1.03 5.94 -2.85
N THR A 166 0.19 6.12 -3.87
CA THR A 166 -0.97 5.27 -4.12
C THR A 166 -0.69 4.43 -5.36
N TYR A 167 -0.21 3.20 -5.16
CA TYR A 167 -0.17 2.22 -6.25
C TYR A 167 -1.38 1.31 -6.15
N SER A 168 -2.16 1.26 -7.24
CA SER A 168 -3.13 0.20 -7.46
C SER A 168 -2.36 -1.10 -7.64
N ASN A 169 -2.18 -1.84 -6.55
CA ASN A 169 -1.84 -3.24 -6.62
C ASN A 169 -3.11 -3.98 -7.04
N LEU A 170 -3.02 -4.69 -8.17
CA LEU A 170 -4.14 -5.36 -8.82
C LEU A 170 -4.51 -6.70 -8.16
N ASP A 171 -3.85 -7.06 -7.06
CA ASP A 171 -4.31 -8.13 -6.20
C ASP A 171 -5.53 -7.68 -5.38
N ARG A 172 -6.70 -8.19 -5.79
CA ARG A 172 -8.01 -7.95 -5.16
C ARG A 172 -8.08 -8.40 -3.69
N GLN A 173 -7.18 -9.28 -3.26
CA GLN A 173 -7.31 -9.98 -2.00
C GLN A 173 -6.40 -9.46 -0.91
N MET A 174 -5.16 -9.15 -1.27
CA MET A 174 -4.14 -8.96 -0.26
C MET A 174 -3.93 -7.48 0.06
N PHE A 175 -3.73 -6.60 -0.93
CA PHE A 175 -3.36 -5.21 -0.65
C PHE A 175 -3.70 -4.29 -1.81
N VAL A 176 -4.63 -3.34 -1.63
CA VAL A 176 -4.49 -2.02 -2.25
C VAL A 176 -4.01 -1.11 -1.13
N CYS A 177 -2.75 -0.71 -1.13
CA CYS A 177 -2.25 0.17 -0.06
C CYS A 177 -1.87 1.53 -0.57
N SER A 178 -2.41 2.51 0.12
CA SER A 178 -2.04 3.91 0.08
C SER A 178 -0.79 4.11 0.97
N PHE A 179 0.37 3.62 0.52
CA PHE A 179 1.61 3.69 1.30
C PHE A 179 2.20 5.12 1.29
N GLY A 180 2.25 5.73 2.47
CA GLY A 180 2.64 7.14 2.58
C GLY A 180 1.61 8.09 2.00
N ASP A 181 0.35 7.68 1.90
CA ASP A 181 -0.70 8.59 1.45
C ASP A 181 -1.12 9.59 2.54
N THR A 182 -1.58 10.75 2.10
CA THR A 182 -2.01 11.89 2.93
C THR A 182 -3.51 11.90 3.20
N ILE A 183 -4.26 10.87 2.77
CA ILE A 183 -5.73 10.80 2.95
C ILE A 183 -6.13 11.00 4.42
N SER A 184 -5.28 10.57 5.37
CA SER A 184 -5.48 10.79 6.81
C SER A 184 -4.51 11.83 7.36
N SER A 185 -4.97 12.60 8.36
CA SER A 185 -4.09 13.53 9.07
C SER A 185 -2.98 12.80 9.83
N ALA A 186 -1.85 13.48 10.02
CA ALA A 186 -0.71 12.96 10.79
C ALA A 186 -1.13 12.44 12.19
N GLN A 187 -2.09 13.10 12.84
CA GLN A 187 -2.60 12.72 14.14
C GLN A 187 -3.50 11.47 14.11
N GLU A 188 -4.18 11.22 13.00
CA GLU A 188 -4.96 10.00 12.79
C GLU A 188 -4.07 8.79 12.48
N GLN A 189 -2.91 9.03 11.84
CA GLN A 189 -1.91 8.01 11.54
C GLN A 189 -1.08 7.60 12.76
N ALA A 190 -0.56 8.57 13.52
CA ALA A 190 0.24 8.31 14.72
C ALA A 190 -0.67 8.27 15.97
N GLN A 191 -1.37 7.16 16.17
CA GLN A 191 -2.26 6.97 17.33
C GLN A 191 -1.49 6.54 18.59
N PRO A 192 -2.09 6.63 19.79
CA PRO A 192 -1.54 6.01 20.99
C PRO A 192 -1.20 4.52 20.76
N LEU A 193 -0.09 4.06 21.34
CA LEU A 193 0.46 2.72 21.10
C LEU A 193 -0.55 1.61 21.38
N GLU A 194 -1.39 1.76 22.42
CA GLU A 194 -2.38 0.76 22.77
C GLU A 194 -3.34 0.51 21.60
N LYS A 195 -3.78 1.58 20.93
CA LYS A 195 -4.69 1.49 19.78
C LYS A 195 -4.02 0.90 18.55
N MET A 196 -2.73 1.18 18.33
CA MET A 196 -2.00 0.59 17.20
C MET A 196 -1.75 -0.91 17.44
N CYS A 197 -1.35 -1.28 18.65
CA CYS A 197 -1.09 -2.67 19.02
C CYS A 197 -2.37 -3.52 19.08
N GLU A 198 -3.53 -2.92 19.39
CA GLU A 198 -4.84 -3.57 19.26
C GLU A 198 -5.16 -3.97 17.81
N ARG A 199 -4.70 -3.18 16.83
CA ARG A 199 -5.00 -3.37 15.41
C ARG A 199 -3.96 -4.22 14.67
N ALA A 200 -2.71 -4.15 15.11
CA ALA A 200 -1.59 -4.90 14.55
C ALA A 200 -0.68 -5.37 15.70
N PRO A 201 -0.89 -6.58 16.23
CA PRO A 201 -0.04 -7.13 17.28
C PRO A 201 1.40 -7.30 16.78
N SER A 202 2.35 -6.72 17.50
CA SER A 202 3.78 -6.84 17.23
C SER A 202 4.36 -8.07 17.94
N PHE A 203 4.01 -9.27 17.47
CA PHE A 203 4.46 -10.52 18.10
C PHE A 203 5.99 -10.59 18.20
N GLY A 204 6.50 -10.80 19.42
CA GLY A 204 7.95 -10.91 19.68
C GLY A 204 8.69 -9.58 19.81
N PHE A 205 8.00 -8.44 19.73
CA PHE A 205 8.62 -7.12 19.80
C PHE A 205 8.03 -6.24 20.92
N GLU A 206 8.91 -5.51 21.61
CA GLU A 206 8.52 -4.33 22.39
C GLU A 206 8.41 -3.14 21.44
N VAL A 207 7.28 -2.42 21.47
CA VAL A 207 7.02 -1.27 20.59
C VAL A 207 6.94 0.00 21.42
N ALA A 208 7.67 1.03 20.98
CA ALA A 208 7.75 2.30 21.71
C ALA A 208 7.24 3.51 20.94
N ALA A 209 7.09 3.43 19.61
CA ALA A 209 6.50 4.50 18.82
C ALA A 209 6.04 3.93 17.46
N GLY A 210 5.26 4.70 16.72
CA GLY A 210 4.93 4.35 15.34
C GLY A 210 3.74 5.11 14.79
N TRP A 211 3.40 4.77 13.56
CA TRP A 211 2.23 5.29 12.87
C TRP A 211 1.77 4.31 11.79
N LYS A 212 0.50 4.44 11.41
CA LYS A 212 -0.08 3.76 10.26
C LYS A 212 0.38 4.45 8.97
N VAL A 213 1.03 3.69 8.09
CA VAL A 213 1.55 4.18 6.80
C VAL A 213 0.65 3.84 5.62
N GLY A 214 -0.25 2.87 5.78
CA GLY A 214 -1.20 2.48 4.74
C GLY A 214 -2.14 1.38 5.21
N ASP A 215 -3.20 1.17 4.43
CA ASP A 215 -4.18 0.10 4.62
C ASP A 215 -5.02 -0.11 3.37
N ASN A 216 -5.90 -1.10 3.41
CA ASN A 216 -6.85 -1.41 2.34
C ASN A 216 -8.32 -1.23 2.76
N ASP A 217 -8.61 -0.48 3.83
CA ASP A 217 -9.94 -0.25 4.42
C ASP A 217 -10.73 -1.51 4.86
N GLN A 218 -10.19 -2.70 4.65
CA GLN A 218 -10.85 -3.97 4.98
C GLN A 218 -10.26 -4.54 6.26
N ASN A 219 -9.07 -5.13 6.19
CA ASN A 219 -8.45 -5.85 7.31
C ASN A 219 -6.92 -5.93 7.20
N SER A 220 -6.33 -5.07 6.38
CA SER A 220 -4.90 -5.05 6.16
C SER A 220 -4.34 -3.69 6.53
N TRP A 221 -3.35 -3.67 7.44
CA TRP A 221 -2.69 -2.45 7.87
C TRP A 221 -1.19 -2.58 7.77
N ILE A 222 -0.57 -1.48 7.35
CA ILE A 222 0.87 -1.32 7.31
C ILE A 222 1.23 -0.26 8.34
N HIS A 223 2.13 -0.61 9.25
CA HIS A 223 2.62 0.28 10.29
C HIS A 223 4.13 0.41 10.20
N TYR A 224 4.63 1.62 10.43
CA TYR A 224 6.04 1.82 10.74
C TYR A 224 6.16 1.90 12.26
N LEU A 225 6.86 0.96 12.88
CA LEU A 225 6.97 0.83 14.33
C LEU A 225 8.42 0.91 14.77
N LEU A 226 8.69 1.68 15.82
CA LEU A 226 9.96 1.67 16.54
C LEU A 226 9.90 0.55 17.56
N CYS A 227 10.76 -0.44 17.40
CA CYS A 227 10.69 -1.66 18.19
C CYS A 227 12.06 -2.31 18.43
N LYS A 228 12.08 -3.28 19.34
CA LYS A 228 13.18 -4.22 19.55
C LYS A 228 12.63 -5.59 19.98
N GLY A 229 13.37 -6.65 19.75
CA GLY A 229 13.02 -8.02 20.08
C GLY A 229 12.98 -8.23 21.59
N VAL A 230 11.91 -8.89 22.07
CA VAL A 230 11.74 -9.20 23.50
C VAL A 230 12.83 -10.17 23.98
N ASP A 231 13.26 -11.09 23.10
CA ASP A 231 14.27 -12.12 23.40
C ASP A 231 15.72 -11.64 23.15
N GLU A 232 15.90 -10.44 22.60
CA GLU A 232 17.21 -9.86 22.28
C GLU A 232 17.46 -8.56 23.06
N PRO A 233 17.81 -8.64 24.35
CA PRO A 233 17.88 -7.47 25.24
C PRO A 233 18.95 -6.44 24.86
N ASN A 234 19.91 -6.80 24.01
CA ASN A 234 20.97 -5.92 23.52
C ASN A 234 20.68 -5.34 22.12
N GLU A 235 19.56 -5.71 21.50
CA GLU A 235 19.18 -5.14 20.21
C GLU A 235 18.88 -3.64 20.38
N PRO A 236 19.45 -2.76 19.55
CA PRO A 236 19.08 -1.35 19.53
C PRO A 236 17.61 -1.19 19.12
N TRP A 237 17.02 -0.02 19.41
CA TRP A 237 15.71 0.28 18.86
C TRP A 237 15.83 0.52 17.35
N GLU A 238 14.98 -0.12 16.58
CA GLU A 238 14.97 -0.03 15.12
C GLU A 238 13.57 0.29 14.59
N TRP A 239 13.51 1.10 13.56
CA TRP A 239 12.27 1.36 12.82
C TRP A 239 12.03 0.24 11.82
N ARG A 240 10.91 -0.48 11.96
CA ARG A 240 10.52 -1.61 11.10
C ARG A 240 9.15 -1.39 10.50
N ILE A 241 8.90 -2.01 9.35
CA ILE A 241 7.61 -1.96 8.67
C ILE A 241 6.87 -3.25 8.95
N PHE A 242 5.77 -3.17 9.67
CA PHE A 242 4.90 -4.29 10.00
C PHE A 242 3.72 -4.34 9.05
N ILE A 243 3.41 -5.54 8.60
CA ILE A 243 2.26 -5.85 7.78
C ILE A 243 1.36 -6.79 8.57
N HIS A 244 0.10 -6.39 8.67
CA HIS A 244 -0.89 -7.16 9.36
C HIS A 244 -2.09 -7.37 8.46
N ASN A 245 -2.16 -8.52 7.81
CA ASN A 245 -3.29 -8.92 6.98
C ASN A 245 -4.08 -10.05 7.64
N ILE A 246 -5.19 -9.70 8.28
CA ILE A 246 -6.03 -10.69 8.99
C ILE A 246 -6.59 -11.73 8.03
N ASN A 247 -6.96 -11.32 6.82
CA ASN A 247 -7.67 -12.19 5.88
C ASN A 247 -6.82 -13.38 5.43
N PHE A 248 -5.49 -13.25 5.44
CA PHE A 248 -4.55 -14.26 4.94
C PHE A 248 -3.62 -14.81 6.01
N GLN A 249 -3.80 -14.41 7.27
CA GLN A 249 -2.92 -14.77 8.39
C GLN A 249 -1.45 -14.43 8.08
N ASP A 250 -1.22 -13.40 7.26
CA ASP A 250 0.11 -12.94 6.89
C ASP A 250 0.50 -11.82 7.85
N PHE A 251 1.42 -12.17 8.75
CA PHE A 251 1.96 -11.31 9.78
C PHE A 251 3.47 -11.24 9.57
N GLY A 252 3.87 -10.26 8.77
CA GLY A 252 5.27 -10.05 8.38
C GLY A 252 5.82 -8.74 8.92
N TYR A 253 7.15 -8.66 8.99
CA TYR A 253 7.83 -7.39 9.19
C TYR A 253 9.05 -7.31 8.26
N TYR A 254 9.48 -6.07 7.99
CA TYR A 254 10.65 -5.76 7.18
C TYR A 254 11.56 -4.83 7.96
N ASP A 255 12.84 -5.17 8.00
CA ASP A 255 13.87 -4.37 8.68
C ASP A 255 14.20 -3.09 7.91
N THR A 256 14.00 -3.08 6.58
CA THR A 256 14.27 -1.92 5.74
C THR A 256 13.11 -1.57 4.83
N LEU A 257 13.02 -0.28 4.47
CA LEU A 257 12.10 0.18 3.44
C LEU A 257 12.37 -0.50 2.08
N GLY A 258 13.63 -0.79 1.77
CA GLY A 258 13.99 -1.46 0.53
C GLY A 258 13.42 -2.87 0.43
N ASP A 259 13.58 -3.67 1.48
CA ASP A 259 13.04 -5.04 1.54
C ASP A 259 11.51 -5.03 1.45
N PHE A 260 10.87 -4.10 2.14
CA PHE A 260 9.43 -3.90 2.05
C PHE A 260 8.99 -3.56 0.61
N LEU A 261 9.66 -2.62 -0.06
CA LEU A 261 9.29 -2.23 -1.43
C LEU A 261 9.48 -3.37 -2.43
N VAL A 262 10.52 -4.21 -2.27
CA VAL A 262 10.74 -5.41 -3.10
C VAL A 262 9.63 -6.43 -2.89
N TRP A 263 9.22 -6.67 -1.64
CA TRP A 263 8.08 -7.53 -1.39
C TRP A 263 6.78 -6.95 -1.94
N TYR A 264 6.56 -5.64 -1.71
CA TYR A 264 5.36 -4.94 -2.12
C TYR A 264 5.21 -4.90 -3.65
N SER A 265 6.32 -4.88 -4.39
CA SER A 265 6.32 -4.94 -5.85
C SER A 265 6.08 -6.32 -6.45
N GLY A 266 6.12 -7.38 -5.63
CA GLY A 266 6.02 -8.77 -6.06
C GLY A 266 4.61 -9.34 -6.14
N ALA A 267 3.55 -8.52 -6.24
CA ALA A 267 2.17 -8.97 -6.03
C ALA A 267 1.72 -10.19 -6.84
N PHE A 268 2.23 -10.38 -8.05
CA PHE A 268 1.95 -11.56 -8.87
C PHE A 268 2.25 -12.89 -8.14
N ASP A 269 3.30 -12.91 -7.33
CA ASP A 269 3.77 -14.12 -6.63
C ASP A 269 2.89 -14.47 -5.42
N TRP A 270 2.07 -13.53 -4.94
CA TRP A 270 1.19 -13.72 -3.79
C TRP A 270 -0.30 -13.50 -4.07
N VAL A 271 -0.69 -13.14 -5.29
CA VAL A 271 -2.09 -13.18 -5.76
C VAL A 271 -2.65 -14.59 -5.63
N ASP A 272 -3.80 -14.72 -4.96
CA ASP A 272 -4.59 -15.96 -4.97
C ASP A 272 -5.29 -16.14 -6.33
N TRP A 273 -4.58 -16.80 -7.24
CA TRP A 273 -5.07 -17.07 -8.59
C TRP A 273 -6.28 -18.00 -8.63
N ASP A 274 -6.43 -18.89 -7.64
CA ASP A 274 -7.58 -19.80 -7.55
C ASP A 274 -8.84 -19.01 -7.21
N ALA A 275 -8.74 -18.02 -6.32
CA ALA A 275 -9.85 -17.15 -6.00
C ALA A 275 -10.19 -16.15 -7.10
N VAL A 276 -9.18 -15.64 -7.84
CA VAL A 276 -9.42 -14.86 -9.07
C VAL A 276 -10.20 -15.70 -10.09
N GLN A 277 -9.78 -16.93 -10.33
CA GLN A 277 -10.48 -17.85 -11.23
C GLN A 277 -11.91 -18.12 -10.77
N SER A 278 -12.10 -18.49 -9.51
CA SER A 278 -13.42 -18.77 -8.92
C SER A 278 -14.37 -17.57 -9.06
N HIS A 279 -13.86 -16.35 -8.91
CA HIS A 279 -14.66 -15.14 -9.09
C HIS A 279 -15.09 -14.91 -10.54
N VAL A 280 -14.18 -15.13 -11.49
CA VAL A 280 -14.51 -15.04 -12.93
C VAL A 280 -15.58 -16.07 -13.29
N GLU A 281 -15.47 -17.30 -12.77
CA GLU A 281 -16.47 -18.36 -12.98
C GLU A 281 -17.85 -17.99 -12.41
N ASP A 282 -17.92 -17.45 -11.18
CA ASP A 282 -19.18 -16.97 -10.58
C ASP A 282 -19.83 -15.84 -11.41
N LEU A 283 -19.05 -14.90 -11.92
CA LEU A 283 -19.54 -13.85 -12.81
C LEU A 283 -20.08 -14.42 -14.14
N CYS A 284 -19.40 -15.42 -14.70
CA CYS A 284 -19.90 -16.15 -15.89
C CYS A 284 -21.27 -16.76 -15.63
N GLU A 285 -21.41 -17.52 -14.54
CA GLU A 285 -22.67 -18.20 -14.20
C GLU A 285 -23.82 -17.20 -13.99
N LYS A 286 -23.58 -16.12 -13.24
CA LYS A 286 -24.58 -15.07 -12.99
C LYS A 286 -25.06 -14.45 -14.30
N PHE A 287 -24.15 -14.15 -15.21
CA PHE A 287 -24.51 -13.56 -16.50
C PHE A 287 -25.31 -14.52 -17.38
N GLN A 288 -24.91 -15.80 -17.45
CA GLN A 288 -25.65 -16.82 -18.19
C GLN A 288 -27.10 -16.95 -17.70
N ARG A 289 -27.31 -16.97 -16.37
CA ARG A 289 -28.66 -17.00 -15.78
C ARG A 289 -29.51 -15.78 -16.16
N VAL A 290 -28.92 -14.59 -16.23
CA VAL A 290 -29.62 -13.36 -16.66
C VAL A 290 -30.06 -13.47 -18.13
N LEU A 291 -29.19 -13.97 -19.01
CA LEU A 291 -29.54 -14.17 -20.42
C LEU A 291 -30.68 -15.18 -20.59
N GLU A 292 -30.64 -16.32 -19.89
CA GLU A 292 -31.70 -17.34 -19.94
C GLU A 292 -33.09 -16.81 -19.51
N VAL A 293 -33.12 -15.88 -18.54
CA VAL A 293 -34.36 -15.22 -18.08
C VAL A 293 -34.87 -14.18 -19.08
N THR A 294 -34.00 -13.62 -19.91
CA THR A 294 -34.38 -12.57 -20.88
C THR A 294 -34.87 -13.15 -22.21
N GLU A 295 -34.58 -14.43 -22.49
CA GLU A 295 -35.01 -15.15 -23.70
C GLU A 295 -36.27 -16.01 -23.51
N GLY A 296 -36.83 -16.09 -22.30
CA GLY A 296 -38.07 -16.82 -21.96
C GLY A 296 -39.29 -15.91 -21.79
#